data_AF-A0A956KMB6-F1
#
_entry.id   AF-A0A956KMB6-F1
#
_cell.length_a   1.000
_cell.length_b   1.000
_cell.length_c   1.000
_cell.angle_alpha   90.00
_cell.angle_beta   90.00
_cell.angle_gamma   90.00
#
_symmetry.space_group_name_H-M   'P 1'
#
loop_
_entity.id
_entity.type
_entity.pdbx_description
1 polymer ?
#
loop_
_entity_poly.entity_id
_entity_poly.type
_entity_poly.pdbx_seq_one_letter_code
_entity_poly.pdbx_strand_id
1 'polypeptide(L)'
;ASPEHDPAQACGDCHGGKSSTRAPHARLLAAGTMTCTSCHRIHVAEGGVTFIPGEPAIRWRNGDERRLDELDELAIPRWTGRRPSTVALAEREACERCHDPTRTGDPMAHCVLQGHEGPTDAVVCFDEHQSLLRAAGSERAALWELAREAAAAPGITAGGGDGTPDGDAPTRGWLWLSTALVGVGLGVGGGRLWARRRDRAVGLRDAGGKNGKESDAAMLRPAERRRLPTVDATTCIGCNACIDACPYDVLELRAYVAVVARPDDCCGLTLCEQRCPNGSLVISEGERRPELPRIDDGLQARDAPGVYLAGDITGLPLIRNAINQGAHAVQAIADSLPASERGRAEHLDLIIVGAGPAGISAALEAKRLGLRYLVLEQGSAAESIRSFPRGKLVFDQPLGMPMVGELWLRESSKEELLGKWLRIIHSEALQIREGVRVLGSEAAAAGRLRVRARELVSERELDFECARVLLAFGRRGSPRKLEVPIAEAMLDHLHYSLADAASLAGGAILVVGLGDVAMEAAIALANQPDTRVAISYRGADFKRGKRRNIDELRRLAAAGRVELLWGTEVAAVERGRVQLRDRAGGLVSRPVDAVLVMIGGEPPNALLRAFGVDLATDR
;
A
#
# COMPACT_ATOMS: atom_id res chain seq x y z
N ALA A 1 10.57 -12.30 -41.32
CA ALA A 1 9.92 -13.04 -40.23
C ALA A 1 9.69 -14.48 -40.68
N SER A 2 9.93 -15.47 -39.82
CA SER A 2 9.37 -16.81 -39.99
C SER A 2 7.84 -16.74 -39.88
N PRO A 3 7.08 -17.76 -40.35
CA PRO A 3 5.62 -17.79 -40.19
C PRO A 3 5.15 -17.65 -38.73
N GLU A 4 5.98 -18.06 -37.76
CA GLU A 4 5.71 -17.97 -36.32
C GLU A 4 5.92 -16.55 -35.75
N HIS A 5 6.61 -15.67 -36.47
CA HIS A 5 6.95 -14.30 -36.05
C HIS A 5 6.37 -13.24 -37.01
N ASP A 6 5.32 -13.57 -37.76
CA ASP A 6 4.62 -12.60 -38.62
C ASP A 6 3.79 -11.61 -37.76
N PRO A 7 4.12 -10.29 -37.77
CA PRO A 7 3.38 -9.28 -37.01
C PRO A 7 1.89 -9.25 -37.34
N ALA A 8 1.50 -9.63 -38.56
CA ALA A 8 0.10 -9.68 -38.98
C ALA A 8 -0.68 -10.82 -38.30
N GLN A 9 -0.03 -11.94 -37.95
CA GLN A 9 -0.65 -13.07 -37.28
C GLN A 9 -0.59 -12.94 -35.75
N ALA A 10 0.52 -12.46 -35.20
CA ALA A 10 0.71 -12.29 -33.76
C ALA A 10 -0.29 -11.30 -33.10
N CYS A 11 -0.75 -10.29 -33.85
CA CYS A 11 -1.72 -9.32 -33.33
C CYS A 11 -3.13 -9.89 -33.09
N GLY A 12 -3.51 -10.99 -33.76
CA GLY A 12 -4.83 -11.61 -33.61
C GLY A 12 -5.08 -12.11 -32.18
N ASP A 13 -4.07 -12.72 -31.58
CA ASP A 13 -4.12 -13.21 -30.20
C ASP A 13 -4.05 -12.06 -29.17
N CYS A 14 -3.30 -10.99 -29.49
CA CYS A 14 -3.16 -9.79 -28.65
C CYS A 14 -4.46 -8.97 -28.47
N HIS A 15 -5.39 -9.02 -29.42
CA HIS A 15 -6.66 -8.28 -29.33
C HIS A 15 -7.89 -9.16 -29.11
N GLY A 16 -7.88 -10.44 -29.53
CA GLY A 16 -9.08 -11.28 -29.49
C GLY A 16 -10.30 -10.56 -30.10
N GLY A 17 -11.50 -10.77 -29.53
CA GLY A 17 -12.73 -10.10 -29.95
C GLY A 17 -12.89 -8.63 -29.54
N LYS A 18 -11.83 -7.95 -29.08
CA LYS A 18 -11.88 -6.58 -28.51
C LYS A 18 -11.36 -5.52 -29.49
N SER A 19 -11.90 -5.50 -30.71
CA SER A 19 -11.59 -4.45 -31.69
C SER A 19 -12.06 -3.07 -31.22
N SER A 20 -11.39 -2.01 -31.67
CA SER A 20 -11.81 -0.63 -31.40
C SER A 20 -13.28 -0.41 -31.79
N THR A 21 -14.07 0.13 -30.85
CA THR A 21 -15.52 0.36 -31.01
C THR A 21 -15.87 1.70 -31.64
N ARG A 22 -14.86 2.49 -32.05
CA ARG A 22 -15.07 3.79 -32.69
C ARG A 22 -15.68 3.61 -34.09
N ALA A 23 -16.68 4.41 -34.41
CA ALA A 23 -17.43 4.32 -35.66
C ALA A 23 -16.58 4.32 -36.96
N PRO A 24 -15.45 5.07 -37.06
CA PRO A 24 -14.59 5.00 -38.23
C PRO A 24 -13.89 3.63 -38.41
N HIS A 25 -13.44 3.01 -37.32
CA HIS A 25 -12.76 1.71 -37.34
C HIS A 25 -13.73 0.58 -37.68
N ALA A 26 -14.96 0.65 -37.16
CA ALA A 26 -16.02 -0.30 -37.50
C ALA A 26 -16.33 -0.31 -39.01
N ARG A 27 -16.31 0.86 -39.67
CA ARG A 27 -16.54 0.97 -41.13
C ARG A 27 -15.41 0.35 -41.96
N LEU A 28 -14.15 0.52 -41.53
CA LEU A 28 -12.98 0.00 -42.24
C LEU A 28 -12.82 -1.52 -42.04
N LEU A 29 -13.13 -2.03 -40.84
CA LEU A 29 -13.21 -3.49 -40.57
C LEU A 29 -14.30 -4.15 -41.41
N ALA A 30 -15.49 -3.54 -41.47
CA ALA A 30 -16.60 -4.08 -42.26
C ALA A 30 -16.30 -4.12 -43.78
N ALA A 31 -15.42 -3.24 -44.27
CA ALA A 31 -14.99 -3.22 -45.66
C ALA A 31 -13.84 -4.22 -45.97
N GLY A 32 -13.30 -4.91 -44.97
CA GLY A 32 -12.16 -5.83 -45.12
C GLY A 32 -10.84 -5.14 -45.51
N THR A 33 -10.79 -3.81 -45.45
CA THR A 33 -9.63 -3.00 -45.84
C THR A 33 -8.70 -2.69 -44.66
N MET A 34 -9.06 -3.16 -43.45
CA MET A 34 -8.31 -2.93 -42.23
C MET A 34 -7.86 -4.25 -41.58
N THR A 35 -6.55 -4.44 -41.47
CA THR A 35 -5.82 -5.41 -40.62
C THR A 35 -5.08 -4.68 -39.49
N CYS A 36 -4.61 -5.39 -38.45
CA CYS A 36 -3.81 -4.77 -37.37
C CYS A 36 -2.57 -4.02 -37.90
N THR A 37 -1.90 -4.54 -38.92
CA THR A 37 -0.73 -3.91 -39.58
C THR A 37 -1.09 -2.69 -40.44
N SER A 38 -2.35 -2.54 -40.83
CA SER A 38 -2.85 -1.35 -41.52
C SER A 38 -3.25 -0.23 -40.57
N CYS A 39 -3.71 -0.53 -39.35
CA CYS A 39 -3.85 0.45 -38.27
C CYS A 39 -2.49 0.88 -37.71
N HIS A 40 -1.53 -0.04 -37.65
CA HIS A 40 -0.22 0.19 -37.05
C HIS A 40 0.92 -0.35 -37.94
N ARG A 41 1.33 0.43 -38.96
CA ARG A 41 2.56 0.14 -39.75
C ARG A 41 3.83 0.11 -38.88
N ILE A 42 3.73 0.54 -37.63
CA ILE A 42 4.83 0.83 -36.70
C ILE A 42 5.38 -0.42 -36.03
N HIS A 43 4.57 -1.47 -35.86
CA HIS A 43 5.00 -2.75 -35.27
C HIS A 43 5.89 -3.56 -36.21
N VAL A 44 6.02 -3.12 -37.46
CA VAL A 44 6.92 -3.73 -38.44
C VAL A 44 8.37 -3.28 -38.21
N ALA A 45 8.60 -2.10 -37.61
CA ALA A 45 9.93 -1.50 -37.52
C ALA A 45 10.74 -1.97 -36.30
N GLU A 46 10.13 -2.04 -35.12
CA GLU A 46 10.78 -2.37 -33.84
C GLU A 46 10.58 -3.83 -33.39
N GLY A 47 9.69 -4.57 -34.05
CA GLY A 47 9.39 -5.97 -33.76
C GLY A 47 8.64 -6.19 -32.45
N GLY A 48 9.04 -7.18 -31.67
CA GLY A 48 8.29 -7.63 -30.49
C GLY A 48 9.12 -8.44 -29.50
N VAL A 49 8.44 -8.90 -28.46
CA VAL A 49 8.99 -9.81 -27.45
C VAL A 49 8.11 -11.04 -27.40
N THR A 50 8.70 -12.22 -27.63
CA THR A 50 8.04 -13.52 -27.58
C THR A 50 8.41 -14.24 -26.29
N PHE A 51 7.39 -14.71 -25.58
CA PHE A 51 7.51 -15.52 -24.37
C PHE A 51 7.13 -16.96 -24.70
N ILE A 52 8.09 -17.87 -24.59
CA ILE A 52 7.91 -19.31 -24.81
C ILE A 52 8.04 -20.02 -23.46
N PRO A 53 7.09 -20.88 -23.07
CA PRO A 53 7.17 -21.60 -21.79
C PRO A 53 8.45 -22.41 -21.65
N GLY A 54 9.20 -22.17 -20.56
CA GLY A 54 10.46 -22.88 -20.27
C GLY A 54 11.66 -22.37 -21.07
N GLU A 55 11.53 -21.23 -21.75
CA GLU A 55 12.63 -20.61 -22.49
C GLU A 55 12.78 -19.11 -22.13
N PRO A 56 14.01 -18.57 -22.19
CA PRO A 56 14.25 -17.14 -22.10
C PRO A 56 13.39 -16.34 -23.09
N ALA A 57 12.95 -15.16 -22.67
CA ALA A 57 12.20 -14.24 -23.54
C ALA A 57 13.05 -13.87 -24.76
N ILE A 58 12.41 -13.82 -25.93
CA ILE A 58 13.10 -13.52 -27.20
C ILE A 58 12.62 -12.15 -27.67
N ARG A 59 13.52 -11.16 -27.70
CA ARG A 59 13.25 -9.90 -28.40
C ARG A 59 13.63 -10.06 -29.86
N TRP A 60 12.75 -9.70 -30.76
CA TRP A 60 12.97 -9.84 -32.19
C TRP A 60 12.65 -8.55 -32.92
N ARG A 61 13.34 -8.35 -34.04
CA ARG A 61 13.14 -7.28 -35.03
C ARG A 61 13.27 -7.91 -36.42
N ASN A 62 12.75 -7.28 -37.48
CA ASN A 62 12.82 -7.85 -38.83
C ASN A 62 14.24 -8.30 -39.22
N GLY A 63 14.45 -9.62 -39.25
CA GLY A 63 15.70 -10.26 -39.66
C GLY A 63 16.70 -10.54 -38.53
N ASP A 64 16.38 -10.21 -37.27
CA ASP A 64 17.29 -10.38 -36.14
C ASP A 64 16.53 -10.73 -34.84
N GLU A 65 17.08 -11.66 -34.05
CA GLU A 65 16.48 -12.17 -32.82
C GLU A 65 17.54 -12.23 -31.72
N ARG A 66 17.21 -11.73 -30.54
CA ARG A 66 18.07 -11.76 -29.35
C ARG A 66 17.34 -12.43 -28.19
N ARG A 67 17.95 -13.49 -27.65
CA ARG A 67 17.53 -14.06 -26.37
C ARG A 67 17.89 -13.11 -25.24
N LEU A 68 16.96 -12.88 -24.34
CA LEU A 68 17.13 -12.06 -23.16
C LEU A 68 17.41 -12.98 -21.97
N ASP A 69 18.59 -13.59 -21.95
CA ASP A 69 18.98 -14.55 -20.90
C ASP A 69 19.15 -13.87 -19.53
N GLU A 70 19.29 -12.54 -19.50
CA GLU A 70 19.33 -11.71 -18.29
C GLU A 70 17.95 -11.47 -17.66
N LEU A 71 16.89 -11.67 -18.44
CA LEU A 71 15.55 -11.83 -17.90
C LEU A 71 15.44 -13.30 -17.50
N ASP A 72 15.99 -13.63 -16.31
CA ASP A 72 15.83 -14.96 -15.69
C ASP A 72 14.37 -15.41 -15.81
N GLU A 73 14.13 -16.73 -15.84
CA GLU A 73 12.80 -17.32 -15.69
C GLU A 73 12.16 -16.78 -14.41
N LEU A 74 11.52 -15.61 -14.53
CA LEU A 74 10.74 -15.03 -13.49
C LEU A 74 9.70 -16.10 -13.19
N ALA A 75 9.58 -16.46 -11.92
CA ALA A 75 8.39 -17.10 -11.42
C ALA A 75 7.23 -16.10 -11.61
N ILE A 76 6.76 -15.95 -12.85
CA ILE A 76 5.82 -14.93 -13.29
C ILE A 76 4.49 -15.25 -12.62
N PRO A 77 4.03 -14.46 -11.64
CA PRO A 77 2.79 -14.76 -10.96
C PRO A 77 1.66 -14.60 -11.98
N ARG A 78 0.97 -15.71 -12.29
CA ARG A 78 -0.21 -15.80 -13.18
C ARG A 78 0.04 -15.89 -14.69
N TRP A 79 1.28 -15.90 -15.20
CA TRP A 79 1.49 -16.46 -16.54
C TRP A 79 1.39 -17.97 -16.43
N THR A 80 0.47 -18.55 -17.18
CA THR A 80 0.17 -19.98 -17.06
C THR A 80 1.22 -20.84 -17.76
N GLY A 81 2.08 -20.24 -18.59
CA GLY A 81 3.09 -20.97 -19.37
C GLY A 81 2.48 -22.01 -20.30
N ARG A 82 1.17 -21.90 -20.63
CA ARG A 82 0.48 -22.94 -21.40
C ARG A 82 0.65 -22.81 -22.91
N ARG A 83 0.97 -21.61 -23.40
CA ARG A 83 1.14 -21.30 -24.82
C ARG A 83 2.20 -20.22 -25.01
N PRO A 84 2.92 -20.22 -26.15
CA PRO A 84 3.70 -19.08 -26.58
C PRO A 84 2.85 -17.82 -26.67
N SER A 85 3.40 -16.66 -26.34
CA SER A 85 2.71 -15.38 -26.41
C SER A 85 3.65 -14.27 -26.85
N THR A 86 3.20 -13.41 -27.76
CA THR A 86 4.02 -12.34 -28.33
C THR A 86 3.42 -10.99 -28.02
N VAL A 87 4.24 -10.07 -27.52
CA VAL A 87 3.87 -8.67 -27.26
C VAL A 87 4.61 -7.78 -28.24
N ALA A 88 3.88 -7.00 -29.05
CA ALA A 88 4.48 -6.11 -30.03
C ALA A 88 5.04 -4.83 -29.38
N LEU A 89 6.17 -4.35 -29.88
CA LEU A 89 6.77 -3.08 -29.50
C LEU A 89 6.47 -2.01 -30.56
N ALA A 90 6.44 -0.75 -30.14
CA ALA A 90 6.17 0.40 -31.01
C ALA A 90 7.17 1.53 -30.71
N GLU A 91 7.42 2.41 -31.67
CA GLU A 91 8.15 3.66 -31.41
C GLU A 91 7.21 4.70 -30.77
N ARG A 92 7.74 5.52 -29.87
CA ARG A 92 6.97 6.56 -29.19
C ARG A 92 6.32 7.56 -30.16
N GLU A 93 7.06 8.08 -31.14
CA GLU A 93 6.58 9.10 -32.11
C GLU A 93 5.32 8.65 -32.85
N ALA A 94 5.18 7.34 -33.07
CA ALA A 94 4.02 6.78 -33.74
C ALA A 94 2.70 7.08 -33.01
N CYS A 95 2.74 7.17 -31.68
CA CYS A 95 1.57 7.38 -30.84
C CYS A 95 1.33 8.88 -30.55
N GLU A 96 2.38 9.70 -30.49
CA GLU A 96 2.30 11.14 -30.15
C GLU A 96 1.50 11.98 -31.18
N ARG A 97 1.24 11.43 -32.36
CA ARG A 97 0.39 12.09 -33.39
C ARG A 97 -1.08 12.16 -32.99
N CYS A 98 -1.54 11.22 -32.17
CA CYS A 98 -2.95 11.08 -31.76
C CYS A 98 -3.13 11.13 -30.23
N HIS A 99 -2.05 10.99 -29.48
CA HIS A 99 -2.01 10.95 -28.03
C HIS A 99 -1.10 12.01 -27.45
N ASP A 100 -1.45 12.49 -26.25
CA ASP A 100 -0.61 13.40 -25.47
C ASP A 100 -0.05 12.65 -24.26
N PRO A 101 1.23 12.21 -24.29
CA PRO A 101 1.83 11.46 -23.19
C PRO A 101 1.99 12.29 -21.90
N THR A 102 1.89 13.62 -21.99
CA THR A 102 1.96 14.51 -20.82
C THR A 102 0.62 14.61 -20.08
N ARG A 103 -0.47 14.18 -20.73
CA ARG A 103 -1.82 14.21 -20.17
C ARG A 103 -2.09 12.90 -19.43
N THR A 104 -2.26 13.00 -18.11
CA THR A 104 -2.43 11.86 -17.19
C THR A 104 -3.65 10.95 -17.47
N GLY A 105 -4.61 11.39 -18.27
CA GLY A 105 -5.77 10.58 -18.69
C GLY A 105 -5.63 9.96 -20.08
N ASP A 106 -4.48 10.15 -20.72
CA ASP A 106 -4.19 9.61 -22.04
C ASP A 106 -3.66 8.17 -21.94
N PRO A 107 -4.18 7.18 -22.71
CA PRO A 107 -3.71 5.80 -22.68
C PRO A 107 -2.19 5.66 -22.91
N MET A 108 -1.59 6.59 -23.65
CA MET A 108 -0.15 6.58 -23.93
C MET A 108 0.71 6.82 -22.69
N ALA A 109 0.19 7.51 -21.66
CA ALA A 109 0.94 7.81 -20.44
C ALA A 109 1.39 6.54 -19.69
N HIS A 110 0.73 5.40 -19.93
CA HIS A 110 1.10 4.10 -19.35
C HIS A 110 2.08 3.30 -20.22
N CYS A 111 2.19 3.63 -21.51
CA CYS A 111 3.01 2.89 -22.47
C CYS A 111 4.48 3.37 -22.49
N VAL A 112 4.74 4.61 -22.05
CA VAL A 112 6.08 5.22 -22.02
C VAL A 112 6.89 4.68 -20.82
N LEU A 113 8.15 4.35 -21.06
CA LEU A 113 9.08 3.89 -20.01
C LEU A 113 9.83 5.09 -19.42
N GLN A 114 10.06 5.07 -18.10
CA GLN A 114 10.85 6.12 -17.44
C GLN A 114 12.28 6.11 -17.98
N GLY A 115 12.79 7.28 -18.38
CA GLY A 115 14.11 7.42 -19.01
C GLY A 115 14.14 7.18 -20.53
N HIS A 116 13.01 6.79 -21.14
CA HIS A 116 12.84 6.58 -22.57
C HIS A 116 11.84 7.58 -23.14
N GLU A 117 12.27 8.85 -23.21
CA GLU A 117 11.43 9.98 -23.62
C GLU A 117 11.66 10.46 -25.06
N GLY A 118 12.59 9.83 -25.78
CA GLY A 118 12.90 10.14 -27.17
C GLY A 118 11.83 9.65 -28.16
N PRO A 119 11.71 10.31 -29.32
CA PRO A 119 10.70 9.96 -30.32
C PRO A 119 10.88 8.54 -30.89
N THR A 120 12.11 8.04 -30.93
CA THR A 120 12.47 6.71 -31.43
C THR A 120 12.57 5.65 -30.33
N ASP A 121 12.22 5.98 -29.09
CA ASP A 121 12.27 5.01 -27.99
C ASP A 121 11.15 3.97 -28.15
N ALA A 122 11.50 2.71 -27.87
CA ALA A 122 10.54 1.62 -27.86
C ALA A 122 9.59 1.76 -26.66
N VAL A 123 8.29 1.74 -26.95
CA VAL A 123 7.19 1.71 -26.00
C VAL A 123 6.42 0.41 -26.14
N VAL A 124 5.82 -0.02 -25.03
CA VAL A 124 4.96 -1.22 -25.02
C VAL A 124 3.51 -0.78 -25.00
N CYS A 125 2.80 -1.03 -26.09
CA CYS A 125 1.39 -0.67 -26.18
C CYS A 125 0.56 -1.56 -25.24
N PHE A 126 0.01 -1.00 -24.16
CA PHE A 126 -1.07 -1.64 -23.42
C PHE A 126 -2.39 -1.19 -24.02
N ASP A 127 -3.06 -2.09 -24.75
CA ASP A 127 -4.40 -1.95 -25.31
C ASP A 127 -5.02 -0.55 -25.13
N GLU A 128 -4.82 0.32 -26.12
CA GLU A 128 -5.15 1.76 -26.12
C GLU A 128 -6.61 2.06 -25.70
N HIS A 129 -7.46 1.05 -25.62
CA HIS A 129 -8.90 1.16 -25.36
C HIS A 129 -9.37 0.42 -24.10
N GLN A 130 -8.48 -0.19 -23.30
CA GLN A 130 -8.79 -0.73 -21.97
C GLN A 130 -7.94 -0.07 -20.89
N SER A 131 -8.60 0.40 -19.81
CA SER A 131 -7.88 0.93 -18.65
C SER A 131 -7.01 -0.16 -18.02
N LEU A 132 -5.73 0.12 -17.77
CA LEU A 132 -4.78 -0.75 -17.06
C LEU A 132 -5.34 -1.27 -15.73
N LEU A 133 -6.11 -0.42 -15.03
CA LEU A 133 -6.81 -0.78 -13.78
C LEU A 133 -7.82 -1.93 -13.96
N ARG A 134 -8.47 -2.03 -15.13
CA ARG A 134 -9.43 -3.12 -15.41
C ARG A 134 -8.76 -4.43 -15.76
N ALA A 135 -7.54 -4.38 -16.29
CA ALA A 135 -6.79 -5.57 -16.72
C ALA A 135 -5.76 -6.04 -15.68
N ALA A 136 -5.55 -5.26 -14.60
CA ALA A 136 -4.66 -5.58 -13.51
C ALA A 136 -4.92 -6.98 -12.94
N GLY A 137 -3.84 -7.76 -12.77
CA GLY A 137 -3.92 -9.14 -12.30
C GLY A 137 -4.33 -10.18 -13.35
N SER A 138 -4.45 -9.82 -14.62
CA SER A 138 -4.59 -10.78 -15.73
C SER A 138 -3.22 -11.25 -16.25
N GLU A 139 -3.20 -12.43 -16.88
CA GLU A 139 -2.02 -12.96 -17.59
C GLU A 139 -1.49 -11.97 -18.64
N ARG A 140 -2.39 -11.24 -19.31
CA ARG A 140 -2.02 -10.20 -20.29
C ARG A 140 -1.34 -8.98 -19.65
N ALA A 141 -1.80 -8.53 -18.49
CA ALA A 141 -1.14 -7.43 -17.77
C ALA A 141 0.26 -7.83 -17.30
N ALA A 142 0.45 -9.09 -16.90
CA ALA A 142 1.76 -9.62 -16.56
C ALA A 142 2.70 -9.66 -17.76
N LEU A 143 2.26 -10.20 -18.90
CA LEU A 143 3.06 -10.24 -20.14
C LEU A 143 3.42 -8.84 -20.65
N TRP A 144 2.54 -7.86 -20.48
CA TRP A 144 2.81 -6.47 -20.84
C TRP A 144 3.89 -5.83 -19.97
N GLU A 145 3.82 -5.97 -18.64
CA GLU A 145 4.86 -5.42 -17.74
C GLU A 145 6.24 -6.03 -18.04
N LEU A 146 6.29 -7.34 -18.32
CA LEU A 146 7.54 -8.02 -18.70
C LEU A 146 8.09 -7.50 -20.03
N ALA A 147 7.22 -7.25 -21.00
CA ALA A 147 7.62 -6.67 -22.27
C ALA A 147 8.21 -5.26 -22.09
N ARG A 148 7.85 -4.52 -21.03
CA ARG A 148 8.43 -3.20 -20.71
C ARG A 148 9.87 -3.30 -20.25
N GLU A 149 10.17 -4.29 -19.42
CA GLU A 149 11.54 -4.59 -19.00
C GLU A 149 12.38 -5.04 -20.21
N ALA A 150 11.82 -5.89 -21.07
CA ALA A 150 12.46 -6.31 -22.32
C ALA A 150 12.66 -5.17 -23.34
N ALA A 151 11.73 -4.20 -23.39
CA ALA A 151 11.83 -3.03 -24.26
C ALA A 151 12.92 -2.05 -23.80
N ALA A 152 13.16 -1.94 -22.49
CA ALA A 152 14.23 -1.14 -21.90
C ALA A 152 15.64 -1.73 -22.14
N ALA A 153 15.74 -3.00 -22.54
CA ALA A 153 17.03 -3.59 -22.93
C ALA A 153 17.63 -2.88 -24.16
N PRO A 154 18.97 -2.83 -24.32
CA PRO A 154 19.61 -2.19 -25.47
C PRO A 154 19.08 -2.75 -26.79
N GLY A 155 18.70 -1.86 -27.71
CA GLY A 155 18.06 -2.22 -28.99
C GLY A 155 18.91 -3.13 -29.87
N ILE A 156 18.25 -3.99 -30.64
CA ILE A 156 18.88 -4.78 -31.70
C ILE A 156 19.14 -3.82 -32.87
N THR A 157 20.40 -3.46 -33.11
CA THR A 157 20.78 -2.73 -34.32
C THR A 157 20.73 -3.69 -35.50
N ALA A 158 19.97 -3.36 -36.55
CA ALA A 158 19.99 -4.15 -37.77
C ALA A 158 21.44 -4.34 -38.24
N GLY A 159 21.95 -5.57 -38.19
CA GLY A 159 23.27 -5.90 -38.67
C GLY A 159 23.40 -5.51 -40.13
N GLY A 160 24.29 -4.56 -40.41
CA GLY A 160 24.76 -4.27 -41.76
C GLY A 160 25.49 -5.49 -42.30
N GLY A 161 24.78 -6.30 -43.07
CA GLY A 161 25.37 -7.24 -44.01
C GLY A 161 26.00 -6.45 -45.15
N ASP A 162 27.31 -6.64 -45.29
CA ASP A 162 28.14 -6.20 -46.40
C ASP A 162 27.48 -6.64 -47.73
N GLY A 163 27.02 -5.66 -48.53
CA GLY A 163 26.17 -5.94 -49.68
C GLY A 163 25.93 -4.68 -50.51
N THR A 164 26.92 -4.32 -51.32
CA THR A 164 26.78 -3.38 -52.43
C THR A 164 25.64 -3.79 -53.36
N PRO A 165 24.72 -2.88 -53.74
CA PRO A 165 23.94 -3.03 -54.95
C PRO A 165 24.50 -2.09 -56.02
N ASP A 166 25.32 -2.66 -56.91
CA ASP A 166 25.50 -2.16 -58.28
C ASP A 166 24.17 -2.27 -59.04
N GLY A 167 23.88 -1.28 -59.91
CA GLY A 167 23.14 -1.51 -61.15
C GLY A 167 21.67 -1.05 -61.25
N ASP A 168 21.51 0.20 -61.72
CA ASP A 168 20.60 0.70 -62.78
C ASP A 168 19.05 0.60 -62.71
N ALA A 169 18.42 1.79 -62.63
CA ALA A 169 17.65 2.46 -63.72
C ALA A 169 16.51 3.38 -63.17
N PRO A 170 15.89 4.30 -63.94
CA PRO A 170 16.46 5.45 -64.66
C PRO A 170 15.76 6.80 -64.30
N THR A 171 16.45 7.91 -64.59
CA THR A 171 15.96 9.25 -64.98
C THR A 171 14.55 9.72 -64.55
N ARG A 172 14.49 10.71 -63.65
CA ARG A 172 13.62 11.90 -63.79
C ARG A 172 14.06 12.99 -62.80
N GLY A 173 15.08 13.74 -63.22
CA GLY A 173 15.26 15.11 -62.74
C GLY A 173 14.11 15.99 -63.21
N TRP A 174 14.07 17.20 -62.65
CA TRP A 174 13.07 18.27 -62.82
C TRP A 174 11.86 18.19 -61.88
N LEU A 175 12.01 18.71 -60.66
CA LEU A 175 11.03 19.60 -59.97
C LEU A 175 11.52 19.98 -58.56
N TRP A 176 12.73 20.55 -58.48
CA TRP A 176 13.18 21.35 -57.33
C TRP A 176 13.64 22.70 -57.85
N LEU A 177 12.73 23.67 -58.00
CA LEU A 177 13.08 25.10 -58.25
C LEU A 177 11.85 26.05 -58.24
N SER A 178 10.98 26.01 -57.22
CA SER A 178 9.92 27.05 -57.13
C SER A 178 9.39 27.46 -55.76
N THR A 179 9.95 27.04 -54.62
CA THR A 179 9.46 27.52 -53.31
C THR A 179 10.55 27.96 -52.33
N ALA A 180 11.67 28.45 -52.86
CA ALA A 180 12.67 29.18 -52.09
C ALA A 180 12.84 30.59 -52.65
N LEU A 181 11.82 31.47 -52.54
CA LEU A 181 11.94 32.93 -52.73
C LEU A 181 10.69 33.77 -52.42
N VAL A 182 9.90 33.46 -51.38
CA VAL A 182 8.97 34.45 -50.77
C VAL A 182 8.88 34.18 -49.27
N GLY A 183 9.63 34.93 -48.47
CA GLY A 183 9.57 34.80 -47.00
C GLY A 183 10.70 35.46 -46.21
N VAL A 184 11.74 35.99 -46.87
CA VAL A 184 12.82 36.77 -46.22
C VAL A 184 12.37 38.19 -45.80
N GLY A 185 11.08 38.54 -45.95
CA GLY A 185 10.55 39.87 -45.62
C GLY A 185 9.83 40.02 -44.27
N LEU A 186 9.75 38.98 -43.42
CA LEU A 186 9.03 39.05 -42.13
C LEU A 186 9.88 38.61 -40.92
N GLY A 187 11.19 38.47 -41.10
CA GLY A 187 12.13 38.00 -40.07
C GLY A 187 12.61 39.03 -39.04
N VAL A 188 12.22 40.31 -39.12
CA VAL A 188 12.80 41.35 -38.23
C VAL A 188 11.74 42.13 -37.42
N GLY A 189 10.43 41.90 -37.65
CA GLY A 189 9.35 42.53 -36.88
C GLY A 189 8.79 41.69 -35.72
N GLY A 190 8.73 40.36 -35.86
CA GLY A 190 8.09 39.46 -34.88
C GLY A 190 8.93 39.20 -33.62
N GLY A 191 10.26 39.16 -33.74
CA GLY A 191 11.16 38.86 -32.63
C GLY A 191 11.18 39.93 -31.54
N ARG A 192 10.95 41.20 -31.91
CA ARG A 192 10.95 42.32 -30.94
C ARG A 192 9.62 42.52 -30.21
N LEU A 193 8.50 41.98 -30.72
CA LEU A 193 7.22 41.96 -30.01
C LEU A 193 7.05 40.73 -29.10
N TRP A 194 7.68 39.60 -29.44
CA TRP A 194 7.67 38.41 -28.58
C TRP A 194 8.57 38.59 -27.33
N ALA A 195 9.75 39.21 -27.48
CA ALA A 195 10.63 39.51 -26.34
C ALA A 195 10.00 40.49 -25.33
N ARG A 196 9.25 41.50 -25.79
CA ARG A 196 8.56 42.46 -24.90
C ARG A 196 7.27 41.92 -24.25
N ARG A 197 6.69 40.82 -24.76
CA ARG A 197 5.55 40.13 -24.11
C ARG A 197 6.01 39.08 -23.10
N ARG A 198 7.20 38.49 -23.27
CA ARG A 198 7.78 37.54 -22.31
C ARG A 198 8.22 38.24 -21.02
N ASP A 199 8.75 39.45 -21.10
CA ASP A 199 9.15 40.22 -19.91
C ASP A 199 7.97 40.83 -19.11
N ARG A 200 6.77 40.93 -19.71
CA ARG A 200 5.54 41.29 -18.97
C ARG A 200 4.79 40.09 -18.37
N ALA A 201 5.06 38.87 -18.82
CA ALA A 201 4.54 37.65 -18.19
C ALA A 201 5.46 37.14 -17.06
N VAL A 202 6.73 37.56 -17.05
CA VAL A 202 7.71 37.25 -15.99
C VAL A 202 7.73 38.35 -14.90
N GLY A 203 7.31 39.58 -15.20
CA GLY A 203 7.24 40.70 -14.24
C GLY A 203 5.98 40.82 -13.37
N LEU A 204 5.11 39.80 -13.33
CA LEU A 204 3.91 39.76 -12.45
C LEU A 204 3.94 38.60 -11.43
N ARG A 205 5.12 38.00 -11.20
CA ARG A 205 5.34 37.06 -10.09
C ARG A 205 6.28 37.59 -9.00
N ASP A 206 6.70 38.84 -9.10
CA ASP A 206 7.58 39.48 -8.13
C ASP A 206 6.91 40.73 -7.54
N ALA A 207 5.80 40.50 -6.82
CA ALA A 207 5.22 41.49 -5.91
C ALA A 207 4.32 40.77 -4.88
N GLY A 208 4.92 40.38 -3.75
CA GLY A 208 4.23 40.28 -2.47
C GLY A 208 3.27 39.10 -2.29
N GLY A 209 3.81 37.94 -1.91
CA GLY A 209 3.00 36.81 -1.44
C GLY A 209 3.84 35.84 -0.62
N LYS A 210 4.02 36.15 0.66
CA LYS A 210 4.47 35.27 1.77
C LYS A 210 4.75 33.81 1.36
N ASN A 211 6.03 33.45 1.23
CA ASN A 211 6.48 32.05 1.24
C ASN A 211 6.25 31.43 2.64
N GLY A 212 5.00 31.09 2.92
CA GLY A 212 4.59 30.33 4.08
C GLY A 212 3.53 29.31 3.68
N LYS A 213 3.86 28.04 3.87
CA LYS A 213 2.99 26.85 3.89
C LYS A 213 2.41 26.35 2.56
N GLU A 214 3.12 25.42 1.93
CA GLU A 214 2.49 24.38 1.08
C GLU A 214 3.14 23.00 1.31
N SER A 215 3.22 22.58 2.58
CA SER A 215 3.40 21.16 2.97
C SER A 215 2.52 20.73 4.15
N ASP A 216 1.57 21.57 4.57
CA ASP A 216 0.68 21.29 5.70
C ASP A 216 -0.57 20.52 5.22
N ALA A 217 -0.39 19.25 4.84
CA ALA A 217 -1.45 18.28 5.08
C ALA A 217 -1.49 18.09 6.61
N ALA A 218 -2.23 18.97 7.29
CA ALA A 218 -2.19 19.12 8.75
C ALA A 218 -2.20 17.75 9.45
N MET A 219 -1.08 17.43 10.10
CA MET A 219 -0.92 16.22 10.90
C MET A 219 -2.08 16.15 11.90
N LEU A 220 -2.92 15.12 11.78
CA LEU A 220 -4.05 14.95 12.68
C LEU A 220 -3.51 14.61 14.06
N ARG A 221 -3.86 15.42 15.05
CA ARG A 221 -3.51 15.14 16.44
C ARG A 221 -4.66 14.42 17.12
N PRO A 222 -4.41 13.28 17.79
CA PRO A 222 -5.40 12.64 18.64
C PRO A 222 -5.88 13.66 19.66
N ALA A 223 -7.20 13.78 19.85
CA ALA A 223 -7.72 14.59 20.93
C ALA A 223 -7.26 13.96 22.25
N GLU A 224 -6.51 14.73 23.06
CA GLU A 224 -6.07 14.30 24.41
C GLU A 224 -7.26 13.93 25.32
N ARG A 225 -8.44 14.43 24.95
CA ARG A 225 -9.73 14.22 25.60
C ARG A 225 -10.64 13.40 24.71
N ARG A 226 -11.44 12.52 25.33
CA ARG A 226 -12.49 11.77 24.64
C ARG A 226 -13.45 12.79 24.01
N ARG A 227 -13.66 12.67 22.71
CA ARG A 227 -14.66 13.44 21.99
C ARG A 227 -15.86 12.55 21.77
N LEU A 228 -16.96 12.84 22.45
CA LEU A 228 -18.17 12.04 22.40
C LEU A 228 -19.33 12.89 21.84
N PRO A 229 -20.22 12.29 21.06
CA PRO A 229 -21.45 12.94 20.67
C PRO A 229 -22.33 13.20 21.90
N THR A 230 -22.78 14.42 22.08
CA THR A 230 -23.81 14.79 23.06
C THR A 230 -25.07 15.11 22.28
N VAL A 231 -26.17 14.44 22.62
CA VAL A 231 -27.46 14.63 21.96
C VAL A 231 -28.40 15.38 22.89
N ASP A 232 -28.93 16.51 22.43
CA ASP A 232 -30.06 17.19 23.06
C ASP A 232 -31.35 16.46 22.68
N ALA A 233 -31.89 15.73 23.65
CA ALA A 233 -33.11 14.96 23.49
C ALA A 233 -34.36 15.83 23.24
N THR A 234 -34.33 17.12 23.58
CA THR A 234 -35.48 18.02 23.41
C THR A 234 -35.63 18.54 21.99
N THR A 235 -34.51 18.66 21.28
CA THR A 235 -34.49 19.14 19.89
C THR A 235 -34.32 17.99 18.89
N CYS A 236 -33.87 16.81 19.32
CA CYS A 236 -33.65 15.67 18.43
C CYS A 236 -34.95 15.23 17.73
N ILE A 237 -34.94 15.21 16.40
CA ILE A 237 -36.09 14.81 15.57
C ILE A 237 -36.12 13.31 15.21
N GLY A 238 -35.19 12.51 15.72
CA GLY A 238 -35.18 11.06 15.48
C GLY A 238 -34.93 10.62 14.04
N CYS A 239 -34.39 11.47 13.18
CA CYS A 239 -34.25 11.23 11.74
C CYS A 239 -33.20 10.18 11.32
N ASN A 240 -32.50 9.55 12.26
CA ASN A 240 -31.47 8.51 12.05
C ASN A 240 -30.20 8.94 11.29
N ALA A 241 -30.12 10.16 10.74
CA ALA A 241 -28.98 10.61 9.93
C ALA A 241 -27.60 10.49 10.60
N CYS A 242 -27.53 10.73 11.92
CA CYS A 242 -26.27 10.61 12.67
C CYS A 242 -25.84 9.15 12.91
N ILE A 243 -26.81 8.23 13.01
CA ILE A 243 -26.59 6.81 13.18
C ILE A 243 -26.02 6.24 11.89
N ASP A 244 -26.64 6.56 10.75
CA ASP A 244 -26.18 6.13 9.43
C ASP A 244 -24.80 6.73 9.06
N ALA A 245 -24.50 7.93 9.56
CA ALA A 245 -23.21 8.58 9.36
C ALA A 245 -22.09 8.03 10.25
N CYS A 246 -22.39 7.23 11.29
CA CYS A 246 -21.37 6.77 12.23
C CYS A 246 -20.71 5.46 11.74
N PRO A 247 -19.44 5.48 11.31
CA PRO A 247 -18.78 4.27 10.78
C PRO A 247 -18.45 3.20 11.85
N TYR A 248 -18.67 3.52 13.12
CA TYR A 248 -18.40 2.65 14.28
C TYR A 248 -19.68 2.27 15.03
N ASP A 249 -20.85 2.61 14.48
CA ASP A 249 -22.14 2.36 15.08
C ASP A 249 -22.24 2.89 16.54
N VAL A 250 -21.64 4.02 16.89
CA VAL A 250 -21.63 4.52 18.29
C VAL A 250 -23.03 4.90 18.81
N LEU A 251 -23.90 5.30 17.87
CA LEU A 251 -25.20 5.87 18.13
C LEU A 251 -26.31 4.84 17.85
N GLU A 252 -27.39 4.91 18.63
CA GLU A 252 -28.61 4.13 18.41
C GLU A 252 -29.85 5.02 18.63
N LEU A 253 -30.98 4.65 18.03
CA LEU A 253 -32.25 5.30 18.31
C LEU A 253 -32.91 4.59 19.50
N ARG A 254 -33.22 5.33 20.56
CA ARG A 254 -34.04 4.84 21.69
C ARG A 254 -35.18 5.81 21.92
N ALA A 255 -36.40 5.29 21.90
CA ALA A 255 -37.62 6.09 22.05
C ALA A 255 -37.62 7.33 21.14
N TYR A 256 -37.27 7.15 19.86
CA TYR A 256 -37.20 8.21 18.84
C TYR A 256 -36.12 9.29 19.04
N VAL A 257 -35.22 9.13 20.01
CA VAL A 257 -34.08 10.03 20.23
C VAL A 257 -32.78 9.28 19.98
N ALA A 258 -31.82 9.94 19.33
CA ALA A 258 -30.47 9.39 19.19
C ALA A 258 -29.76 9.38 20.54
N VAL A 259 -29.13 8.26 20.89
CA VAL A 259 -28.36 8.11 22.13
C VAL A 259 -26.99 7.51 21.84
N VAL A 260 -26.01 7.84 22.67
CA VAL A 260 -24.68 7.22 22.64
C VAL A 260 -24.76 5.85 23.31
N ALA A 261 -24.90 4.80 22.50
CA ALA A 261 -25.02 3.44 23.00
C ALA A 261 -23.66 2.79 23.28
N ARG A 262 -22.63 3.16 22.49
CA ARG A 262 -21.28 2.59 22.54
C ARG A 262 -20.21 3.67 22.64
N PRO A 263 -20.11 4.39 23.78
CA PRO A 263 -19.17 5.51 23.92
C PRO A 263 -17.69 5.09 23.75
N ASP A 264 -17.33 3.88 24.15
CA ASP A 264 -15.95 3.38 24.02
C ASP A 264 -15.51 3.10 22.58
N ASP A 265 -16.45 2.90 21.66
CA ASP A 265 -16.16 2.67 20.24
C ASP A 265 -16.03 4.00 19.46
N CYS A 266 -16.24 5.14 20.13
CA CYS A 266 -16.15 6.45 19.50
C CYS A 266 -14.70 6.88 19.28
N CYS A 267 -14.36 7.12 18.03
CA CYS A 267 -13.05 7.65 17.62
C CYS A 267 -13.00 9.19 17.55
N GLY A 268 -14.07 9.89 17.92
CA GLY A 268 -14.12 11.36 17.94
C GLY A 268 -14.24 12.04 16.57
N LEU A 269 -14.64 11.30 15.52
CA LEU A 269 -14.99 11.89 14.23
C LEU A 269 -16.25 12.76 14.35
N THR A 270 -16.35 13.83 13.55
CA THR A 270 -17.47 14.78 13.57
C THR A 270 -18.56 14.47 12.53
N LEU A 271 -18.53 13.30 11.89
CA LEU A 271 -19.47 12.94 10.83
C LEU A 271 -20.93 12.97 11.29
N CYS A 272 -21.21 12.49 12.51
CA CYS A 272 -22.55 12.48 13.08
C CYS A 272 -23.09 13.89 13.37
N GLU A 273 -22.22 14.80 13.82
CA GLU A 273 -22.53 16.22 14.03
C GLU A 273 -22.80 16.92 12.69
N GLN A 274 -21.92 16.71 11.70
CA GLN A 274 -22.09 17.27 10.35
C GLN A 274 -23.37 16.79 9.64
N ARG A 275 -23.87 15.60 9.98
CA ARG A 275 -25.10 15.05 9.40
C ARG A 275 -26.36 15.41 10.18
N CYS A 276 -26.24 16.04 11.34
CA CYS A 276 -27.39 16.42 12.15
C CYS A 276 -28.09 17.64 11.51
N PRO A 277 -29.31 17.48 10.95
CA PRO A 277 -29.94 18.53 10.15
C PRO A 277 -30.36 19.75 10.96
N ASN A 278 -30.60 19.57 12.26
CA ASN A 278 -31.06 20.61 13.19
C ASN A 278 -30.05 20.92 14.30
N GLY A 279 -28.85 20.33 14.25
CA GLY A 279 -27.79 20.57 15.23
C GLY A 279 -28.05 19.99 16.63
N SER A 280 -29.04 19.10 16.82
CA SER A 280 -29.31 18.46 18.12
C SER A 280 -28.20 17.54 18.63
N LEU A 281 -27.22 17.22 17.79
CA LEU A 281 -26.05 16.43 18.18
C LEU A 281 -24.81 17.27 17.93
N VAL A 282 -24.01 17.44 18.98
CA VAL A 282 -22.70 18.11 18.93
C VAL A 282 -21.61 17.19 19.46
N ILE A 283 -20.39 17.30 18.97
CA ILE A 283 -19.23 16.61 19.55
C ILE A 283 -18.72 17.45 20.72
N SER A 284 -18.83 16.91 21.94
CA SER A 284 -18.31 17.56 23.15
C SER A 284 -16.96 16.97 23.55
N GLU A 285 -16.07 17.81 24.07
CA GLU A 285 -14.83 17.35 24.72
C GLU A 285 -15.13 16.88 26.14
N GLY A 286 -14.75 15.64 26.43
CA GLY A 286 -14.93 15.00 27.73
C GLY A 286 -13.62 14.87 28.52
N GLU A 287 -13.55 13.78 29.29
CA GLU A 287 -12.40 13.45 30.13
C GLU A 287 -11.16 13.11 29.31
N ARG A 288 -9.98 13.31 29.92
CA ARG A 288 -8.69 12.89 29.34
C ARG A 288 -8.76 11.39 29.05
N ARG A 289 -8.19 10.95 27.93
CA ARG A 289 -8.00 9.52 27.65
C ARG A 289 -6.86 8.97 28.50
N PRO A 290 -7.12 8.25 29.61
CA PRO A 290 -6.04 7.79 30.48
C PRO A 290 -5.10 6.79 29.77
N GLU A 291 -5.59 6.09 28.75
CA GLU A 291 -4.88 5.10 27.95
C GLU A 291 -3.95 5.68 26.88
N LEU A 292 -3.85 7.02 26.78
CA LEU A 292 -2.97 7.73 25.84
C LEU A 292 -1.80 8.42 26.57
N PRO A 293 -0.59 8.38 25.99
CA PRO A 293 0.57 9.07 26.52
C PRO A 293 0.40 10.59 26.48
N ARG A 294 1.05 11.32 27.40
CA ARG A 294 1.14 12.79 27.37
C ARG A 294 2.28 13.20 26.46
N ILE A 295 1.96 13.87 25.35
CA ILE A 295 2.96 14.34 24.39
C ILE A 295 2.85 15.85 24.17
N ASP A 296 3.92 16.46 23.67
CA ASP A 296 3.94 17.87 23.24
C ASP A 296 3.78 18.01 21.72
N ASP A 297 3.95 19.24 21.23
CA ASP A 297 3.81 19.57 19.81
C ASP A 297 4.89 18.94 18.93
N GLY A 298 6.05 18.63 19.50
CA GLY A 298 7.14 17.90 18.86
C GLY A 298 6.98 16.38 18.96
N LEU A 299 5.87 15.90 19.54
CA LEU A 299 5.59 14.50 19.83
C LEU A 299 6.52 13.89 20.89
N GLN A 300 7.19 14.71 21.70
CA GLN A 300 7.97 14.24 22.84
C GLN A 300 7.06 13.89 24.00
N ALA A 301 7.35 12.79 24.71
CA ALA A 301 6.69 12.47 25.97
C ALA A 301 7.00 13.53 27.02
N ARG A 302 5.96 14.09 27.64
CA ARG A 302 6.11 15.09 28.71
C ARG A 302 6.77 14.53 29.98
N ASP A 303 6.63 13.21 30.16
CA ASP A 303 7.10 12.50 31.35
C ASP A 303 8.45 11.80 31.11
N ALA A 304 8.92 11.74 29.87
CA ALA A 304 10.16 11.06 29.48
C ALA A 304 10.97 11.92 28.51
N PRO A 305 11.84 12.81 29.03
CA PRO A 305 12.73 13.63 28.21
C PRO A 305 13.58 12.76 27.27
N GLY A 306 13.64 13.16 26.00
CA GLY A 306 14.39 12.43 24.97
C GLY A 306 13.64 11.26 24.31
N VAL A 307 12.42 10.94 24.78
CA VAL A 307 11.56 9.90 24.20
C VAL A 307 10.40 10.54 23.42
N TYR A 308 10.24 10.13 22.16
CA TYR A 308 9.22 10.64 21.23
C TYR A 308 8.28 9.51 20.83
N LEU A 309 7.06 9.84 20.39
CA LEU A 309 6.02 8.87 20.04
C LEU A 309 5.34 9.20 18.72
N ALA A 310 5.22 8.22 17.83
CA ALA A 310 4.57 8.40 16.53
C ALA A 310 3.72 7.19 16.12
N GLY A 311 2.72 7.44 15.28
CA GLY A 311 1.78 6.43 14.78
C GLY A 311 0.65 6.13 15.76
N ASP A 312 0.08 4.94 15.64
CA ASP A 312 -1.14 4.54 16.37
C ASP A 312 -1.03 4.73 17.89
N ILE A 313 0.18 4.66 18.46
CA ILE A 313 0.42 4.81 19.91
C ILE A 313 -0.04 6.17 20.44
N THR A 314 -0.07 7.18 19.58
CA THR A 314 -0.59 8.52 19.90
C THR A 314 -2.11 8.54 20.02
N GLY A 315 -2.82 7.57 19.40
CA GLY A 315 -4.28 7.42 19.51
C GLY A 315 -5.06 7.60 18.20
N LEU A 316 -4.39 7.78 17.06
CA LEU A 316 -5.01 7.86 15.73
C LEU A 316 -4.45 6.81 14.77
N PRO A 317 -5.16 5.69 14.56
CA PRO A 317 -4.68 4.58 13.75
C PRO A 317 -4.92 4.78 12.25
N LEU A 318 -4.18 5.71 11.64
CA LEU A 318 -4.22 6.01 10.20
C LEU A 318 -2.81 5.95 9.62
N ILE A 319 -2.64 5.25 8.49
CA ILE A 319 -1.33 5.09 7.82
C ILE A 319 -0.74 6.45 7.45
N ARG A 320 -1.53 7.34 6.83
CA ARG A 320 -1.15 8.74 6.58
C ARG A 320 -0.62 9.44 7.83
N ASN A 321 -1.37 9.35 8.92
CA ASN A 321 -1.01 10.04 10.14
C ASN A 321 0.27 9.48 10.74
N ALA A 322 0.45 8.16 10.70
CA ALA A 322 1.67 7.51 11.14
C ALA A 322 2.89 7.99 10.35
N ILE A 323 2.80 8.08 9.03
CA ILE A 323 3.86 8.63 8.18
C ILE A 323 4.18 10.09 8.53
N ASN A 324 3.16 10.94 8.61
CA ASN A 324 3.36 12.36 8.90
C ASN A 324 3.96 12.58 10.29
N GLN A 325 3.47 11.85 11.30
CA GLN A 325 4.02 11.90 12.66
C GLN A 325 5.46 11.38 12.73
N GLY A 326 5.79 10.32 11.98
CA GLY A 326 7.15 9.79 11.91
C GLY A 326 8.16 10.84 11.43
N ALA A 327 7.86 11.51 10.32
CA ALA A 327 8.70 12.58 9.79
C ALA A 327 8.75 13.79 10.73
N HIS A 328 7.59 14.24 11.23
CA HIS A 328 7.49 15.38 12.14
C HIS A 328 8.29 15.17 13.44
N ALA A 329 8.20 13.99 14.05
CA ALA A 329 8.95 13.66 15.26
C ALA A 329 10.46 13.72 15.02
N VAL A 330 10.94 13.26 13.85
CA VAL A 330 12.36 13.27 13.53
C VAL A 330 12.88 14.69 13.25
N GLN A 331 12.08 15.54 12.61
CA GLN A 331 12.42 16.95 12.47
C GLN A 331 12.55 17.64 13.84
N ALA A 332 11.57 17.41 14.75
CA ALA A 332 11.64 17.93 16.11
C ALA A 332 12.82 17.38 16.92
N ILE A 333 13.14 16.09 16.75
CA ILE A 333 14.34 15.46 17.32
C ILE A 333 15.60 16.15 16.81
N ALA A 334 15.73 16.33 15.50
CA ALA A 334 16.87 16.99 14.90
C ALA A 334 17.03 18.39 15.50
N ASP A 335 15.98 19.21 15.51
CA ASP A 335 15.99 20.57 16.06
C ASP A 335 16.36 20.61 17.55
N SER A 336 16.03 19.57 18.32
CA SER A 336 16.41 19.43 19.73
C SER A 336 17.89 19.07 19.96
N LEU A 337 18.58 18.55 18.93
CA LEU A 337 19.98 18.10 19.03
C LEU A 337 20.95 19.22 18.65
N PRO A 338 22.03 19.45 19.44
CA PRO A 338 23.08 20.40 19.08
C PRO A 338 23.68 20.04 17.72
N ALA A 339 23.84 21.03 16.83
CA ALA A 339 24.39 20.81 15.50
C ALA A 339 25.79 20.15 15.53
N SER A 340 26.57 20.40 16.60
CA SER A 340 27.90 19.83 16.82
C SER A 340 27.89 18.33 17.16
N GLU A 341 26.76 17.77 17.58
CA GLU A 341 26.62 16.37 18.02
C GLU A 341 26.03 15.47 16.93
N ARG A 342 25.28 16.04 15.97
CA ARG A 342 24.62 15.29 14.90
C ARG A 342 25.63 14.57 14.01
N GLY A 343 25.35 13.31 13.68
CA GLY A 343 26.12 12.58 12.66
C GLY A 343 27.50 12.08 13.12
N ARG A 344 27.89 12.25 14.39
CA ARG A 344 29.22 11.87 14.89
C ARG A 344 29.40 10.35 14.94
N ALA A 345 30.56 9.85 14.49
CA ALA A 345 30.86 8.42 14.26
C ALA A 345 30.83 7.50 15.51
N GLU A 346 30.88 8.05 16.71
CA GLU A 346 30.99 7.25 17.94
C GLU A 346 29.63 6.84 18.52
N HIS A 347 28.54 7.54 18.17
CA HIS A 347 27.23 7.25 18.77
C HIS A 347 26.02 7.48 17.84
N LEU A 348 24.89 6.86 18.19
CA LEU A 348 23.62 7.07 17.50
C LEU A 348 22.96 8.38 17.95
N ASP A 349 22.39 9.11 17.00
CA ASP A 349 21.53 10.26 17.26
C ASP A 349 20.13 9.77 17.67
N LEU A 350 19.64 8.74 16.99
CA LEU A 350 18.25 8.28 17.11
C LEU A 350 18.13 6.75 17.06
N ILE A 351 17.40 6.17 18.01
CA ILE A 351 16.86 4.81 17.87
C ILE A 351 15.37 4.89 17.58
N ILE A 352 14.93 4.17 16.54
CA ILE A 352 13.53 4.07 16.15
C ILE A 352 13.04 2.67 16.52
N VAL A 353 12.00 2.58 17.34
CA VAL A 353 11.44 1.30 17.80
C VAL A 353 10.20 0.96 16.97
N GLY A 354 10.32 -0.03 16.09
CA GLY A 354 9.28 -0.50 15.18
C GLY A 354 9.48 -0.02 13.74
N ALA A 355 9.38 -0.94 12.78
CA ALA A 355 9.50 -0.71 11.34
C ALA A 355 8.13 -0.74 10.64
N GLY A 356 7.11 -0.16 11.27
CA GLY A 356 5.82 0.14 10.65
C GLY A 356 5.85 1.45 9.84
N PRO A 357 4.71 1.94 9.33
CA PRO A 357 4.65 3.17 8.52
C PRO A 357 5.30 4.40 9.17
N ALA A 358 5.08 4.60 10.48
CA ALA A 358 5.71 5.68 11.23
C ALA A 358 7.23 5.52 11.32
N GLY A 359 7.71 4.31 11.62
CA GLY A 359 9.13 4.03 11.76
C GLY A 359 9.90 4.12 10.45
N ILE A 360 9.32 3.65 9.35
CA ILE A 360 9.94 3.77 8.01
C ILE A 360 9.97 5.24 7.57
N SER A 361 8.89 5.99 7.78
CA SER A 361 8.88 7.44 7.51
C SER A 361 9.93 8.18 8.33
N ALA A 362 10.05 7.85 9.62
CA ALA A 362 11.07 8.41 10.50
C ALA A 362 12.49 8.05 10.04
N ALA A 363 12.73 6.82 9.59
CA ALA A 363 14.04 6.41 9.06
C ALA A 363 14.44 7.18 7.80
N LEU A 364 13.48 7.38 6.88
CA LEU A 364 13.68 8.22 5.68
C LEU A 364 14.02 9.65 6.06
N GLU A 365 13.26 10.24 6.99
CA GLU A 365 13.51 11.60 7.44
C GLU A 365 14.85 11.74 8.18
N ALA A 366 15.20 10.76 9.02
CA ALA A 366 16.48 10.73 9.72
C ALA A 366 17.64 10.68 8.73
N LYS A 367 17.52 9.85 7.68
CA LYS A 367 18.47 9.79 6.57
C LYS A 367 18.55 11.13 5.83
N ARG A 368 17.41 11.75 5.51
CA ARG A 368 17.33 13.05 4.82
C ARG A 368 18.06 14.15 5.59
N LEU A 369 17.94 14.14 6.92
CA LEU A 369 18.55 15.10 7.82
C LEU A 369 19.99 14.72 8.24
N GLY A 370 20.54 13.62 7.71
CA GLY A 370 21.90 13.17 8.00
C GLY A 370 22.12 12.67 9.43
N LEU A 371 21.05 12.27 10.13
CA LEU A 371 21.15 11.69 11.48
C LEU A 371 21.69 10.25 11.41
N ARG A 372 22.50 9.86 12.39
CA ARG A 372 22.86 8.46 12.60
C ARG A 372 21.74 7.76 13.36
N TYR A 373 21.07 6.85 12.70
CA TYR A 373 19.92 6.14 13.28
C TYR A 373 20.02 4.63 13.12
N LEU A 374 19.23 3.93 13.92
CA LEU A 374 18.96 2.50 13.78
C LEU A 374 17.49 2.22 14.09
N VAL A 375 16.83 1.45 13.22
CA VAL A 375 15.48 0.93 13.46
C VAL A 375 15.58 -0.47 14.05
N LEU A 376 14.91 -0.72 15.16
CA LEU A 376 14.79 -2.03 15.79
C LEU A 376 13.37 -2.57 15.62
N GLU A 377 13.21 -3.73 14.98
CA GLU A 377 11.93 -4.37 14.71
C GLU A 377 11.91 -5.79 15.27
N GLN A 378 10.86 -6.16 15.99
CA GLN A 378 10.75 -7.49 16.60
C GLN A 378 10.33 -8.57 15.60
N GLY A 379 9.54 -8.23 14.58
CA GLY A 379 9.17 -9.10 13.48
C GLY A 379 9.99 -8.78 12.23
N SER A 380 9.30 -8.68 11.10
CA SER A 380 9.87 -8.14 9.86
C SER A 380 9.40 -6.72 9.57
N ALA A 381 10.12 -6.02 8.69
CA ALA A 381 9.72 -4.70 8.25
C ALA A 381 8.31 -4.72 7.65
N ALA A 382 7.51 -3.71 8.01
CA ALA A 382 6.11 -3.56 7.66
C ALA A 382 5.17 -4.70 8.14
N GLU A 383 5.50 -5.41 9.23
CA GLU A 383 4.70 -6.53 9.79
C GLU A 383 3.22 -6.21 9.99
N SER A 384 2.90 -4.99 10.43
CA SER A 384 1.52 -4.55 10.63
C SER A 384 0.69 -4.57 9.34
N ILE A 385 1.32 -4.34 8.18
CA ILE A 385 0.70 -4.45 6.86
C ILE A 385 0.75 -5.90 6.38
N ARG A 386 1.85 -6.63 6.63
CA ARG A 386 1.99 -8.06 6.30
C ARG A 386 0.90 -8.93 6.94
N SER A 387 0.44 -8.57 8.13
CA SER A 387 -0.63 -9.28 8.85
C SER A 387 -2.05 -8.98 8.35
N PHE A 388 -2.24 -8.07 7.39
CA PHE A 388 -3.55 -7.85 6.78
C PHE A 388 -4.00 -9.08 5.96
N PRO A 389 -5.30 -9.34 5.83
CA PRO A 389 -5.80 -10.33 4.88
C PRO A 389 -5.35 -10.01 3.45
N ARG A 390 -5.09 -11.06 2.67
CA ARG A 390 -4.69 -11.01 1.27
C ARG A 390 -5.72 -10.28 0.43
N GLY A 391 -5.27 -9.42 -0.48
CA GLY A 391 -6.16 -8.63 -1.33
C GLY A 391 -6.96 -7.57 -0.56
N LYS A 392 -6.66 -7.33 0.73
CA LYS A 392 -7.27 -6.23 1.47
C LYS A 392 -6.94 -4.93 0.77
N LEU A 393 -7.98 -4.21 0.36
CA LEU A 393 -7.86 -2.88 -0.21
C LEU A 393 -7.55 -1.88 0.91
N VAL A 394 -6.51 -1.09 0.68
CA VAL A 394 -6.12 0.05 1.50
C VAL A 394 -6.44 1.30 0.68
N PHE A 395 -7.32 2.12 1.22
CA PHE A 395 -7.74 3.38 0.62
C PHE A 395 -7.02 4.52 1.35
N ASP A 396 -6.20 5.29 0.63
CA ASP A 396 -5.67 6.56 1.15
C ASP A 396 -5.45 7.52 -0.03
N GLN A 397 -5.54 8.84 0.20
CA GLN A 397 -5.09 9.82 -0.81
C GLN A 397 -3.55 9.73 -0.97
N PRO A 398 -2.89 10.46 -1.89
CA PRO A 398 -1.43 10.48 -1.96
C PRO A 398 -0.79 10.74 -0.59
N LEU A 399 0.21 9.93 -0.24
CA LEU A 399 0.97 10.07 0.99
C LEU A 399 2.31 10.70 0.64
N GLY A 400 2.58 11.89 1.17
CA GLY A 400 3.90 12.51 1.06
C GLY A 400 4.90 11.69 1.88
N MET A 401 5.88 11.07 1.23
CA MET A 401 6.96 10.34 1.87
C MET A 401 8.25 11.15 1.76
N PRO A 402 9.00 11.36 2.87
CA PRO A 402 10.32 11.99 2.79
C PRO A 402 11.25 11.23 1.85
N MET A 403 12.05 11.96 1.06
CA MET A 403 12.99 11.44 0.04
C MET A 403 12.38 10.69 -1.15
N VAL A 404 11.18 10.11 -1.00
CA VAL A 404 10.53 9.25 -2.02
C VAL A 404 9.53 10.02 -2.88
N GLY A 405 8.92 11.10 -2.38
CA GLY A 405 7.85 11.83 -3.06
C GLY A 405 6.46 11.29 -2.72
N GLU A 406 5.47 11.49 -3.61
CA GLU A 406 4.10 11.05 -3.36
C GLU A 406 3.90 9.54 -3.57
N LEU A 407 3.54 8.83 -2.51
CA LEU A 407 3.07 7.46 -2.56
C LEU A 407 1.56 7.44 -2.84
N TRP A 408 1.19 7.18 -4.09
CA TRP A 408 -0.20 7.09 -4.52
C TRP A 408 -0.86 5.78 -4.05
N LEU A 409 -1.89 5.89 -3.21
CA LEU A 409 -2.68 4.78 -2.62
C LEU A 409 -4.16 4.81 -3.01
N ARG A 410 -4.51 5.43 -4.14
CA ARG A 410 -5.90 5.72 -4.55
C ARG A 410 -6.84 4.51 -4.49
N GLU A 411 -6.31 3.31 -4.66
CA GLU A 411 -6.85 2.00 -4.25
C GLU A 411 -5.67 1.03 -4.39
N SER A 412 -5.05 0.59 -3.29
CA SER A 412 -3.95 -0.37 -3.36
C SER A 412 -4.27 -1.61 -2.55
N SER A 413 -4.04 -2.78 -3.13
CA SER A 413 -4.03 -4.03 -2.37
C SER A 413 -2.91 -4.00 -1.33
N LYS A 414 -3.08 -4.80 -0.26
CA LYS A 414 -2.02 -5.07 0.73
C LYS A 414 -0.70 -5.40 0.04
N GLU A 415 -0.72 -6.25 -0.98
CA GLU A 415 0.46 -6.73 -1.68
C GLU A 415 1.19 -5.61 -2.42
N GLU A 416 0.45 -4.75 -3.13
CA GLU A 416 1.03 -3.57 -3.80
C GLU A 416 1.62 -2.58 -2.80
N LEU A 417 0.89 -2.32 -1.71
CA LEU A 417 1.37 -1.44 -0.64
C LEU A 417 2.67 -1.99 -0.04
N LEU A 418 2.68 -3.27 0.33
CA LEU A 418 3.84 -3.94 0.89
C LEU A 418 5.02 -3.93 -0.09
N GLY A 419 4.79 -4.23 -1.37
CA GLY A 419 5.82 -4.18 -2.41
C GLY A 419 6.46 -2.80 -2.53
N LYS A 420 5.66 -1.72 -2.49
CA LYS A 420 6.15 -0.33 -2.48
C LYS A 420 7.02 -0.07 -1.24
N TRP A 421 6.59 -0.49 -0.05
CA TRP A 421 7.37 -0.32 1.19
C TRP A 421 8.71 -1.05 1.15
N LEU A 422 8.71 -2.32 0.74
CA LEU A 422 9.93 -3.13 0.67
C LEU A 422 10.91 -2.56 -0.36
N ARG A 423 10.40 -2.07 -1.50
CA ARG A 423 11.22 -1.38 -2.50
C ARG A 423 11.87 -0.13 -1.92
N ILE A 424 11.12 0.70 -1.18
CA ILE A 424 11.66 1.90 -0.52
C ILE A 424 12.75 1.52 0.50
N ILE A 425 12.49 0.53 1.35
CA ILE A 425 13.46 0.07 2.36
C ILE A 425 14.77 -0.34 1.69
N HIS A 426 14.68 -1.08 0.57
CA HIS A 426 15.83 -1.56 -0.17
C HIS A 426 16.54 -0.45 -0.94
N SER A 427 15.82 0.36 -1.74
CA SER A 427 16.40 1.42 -2.56
C SER A 427 17.05 2.51 -1.72
N GLU A 428 16.48 2.79 -0.55
CA GLU A 428 17.03 3.76 0.40
C GLU A 428 18.01 3.13 1.40
N ALA A 429 18.28 1.83 1.32
CA ALA A 429 19.19 1.12 2.22
C ALA A 429 18.97 1.50 3.70
N LEU A 430 17.70 1.49 4.14
CA LEU A 430 17.34 1.91 5.49
C LEU A 430 17.95 0.96 6.53
N GLN A 431 18.45 1.53 7.62
CA GLN A 431 19.15 0.78 8.68
C GLN A 431 18.13 0.12 9.61
N ILE A 432 17.63 -1.06 9.22
CA ILE A 432 16.62 -1.83 9.97
C ILE A 432 17.22 -3.15 10.44
N ARG A 433 17.14 -3.40 11.75
CA ARG A 433 17.49 -4.69 12.36
C ARG A 433 16.22 -5.40 12.80
N GLU A 434 15.85 -6.42 12.03
CA GLU A 434 14.71 -7.32 12.30
C GLU A 434 15.04 -8.35 13.38
N GLY A 435 14.01 -9.01 13.94
CA GLY A 435 14.16 -10.02 14.97
C GLY A 435 14.70 -9.51 16.32
N VAL A 436 14.59 -8.20 16.59
CA VAL A 436 15.08 -7.56 17.82
C VAL A 436 13.92 -6.97 18.61
N ARG A 437 13.67 -7.52 19.80
CA ARG A 437 12.66 -7.01 20.73
C ARG A 437 13.28 -5.99 21.68
N VAL A 438 12.78 -4.77 21.65
CA VAL A 438 13.15 -3.73 22.61
C VAL A 438 12.45 -3.96 23.95
N LEU A 439 13.20 -3.81 25.04
CA LEU A 439 12.76 -4.07 26.41
C LEU A 439 12.50 -2.79 27.20
N GLY A 440 13.17 -1.69 26.86
CA GLY A 440 13.02 -0.38 27.51
C GLY A 440 14.28 0.47 27.37
N SER A 441 14.35 1.55 28.13
CA SER A 441 15.55 2.39 28.21
C SER A 441 15.87 2.80 29.64
N GLU A 442 17.14 3.12 29.85
CA GLU A 442 17.64 3.81 31.05
C GLU A 442 18.35 5.11 30.66
N ALA A 443 18.40 6.05 31.59
CA ALA A 443 19.17 7.28 31.41
C ALA A 443 20.67 6.94 31.36
N ALA A 444 21.38 7.53 30.40
CA ALA A 444 22.83 7.45 30.28
C ALA A 444 23.48 8.82 30.54
N ALA A 445 24.81 8.86 30.51
CA ALA A 445 25.56 10.10 30.72
C ALA A 445 25.21 11.16 29.66
N ALA A 446 25.39 12.45 30.01
CA ALA A 446 25.18 13.59 29.11
C ALA A 446 23.76 13.67 28.49
N GLY A 447 22.72 13.23 29.20
CA GLY A 447 21.34 13.33 28.73
C GLY A 447 21.00 12.38 27.57
N ARG A 448 21.78 11.30 27.43
CA ARG A 448 21.57 10.23 26.45
C ARG A 448 20.72 9.12 27.05
N LEU A 449 20.33 8.18 26.22
CA LEU A 449 19.51 7.02 26.58
C LEU A 449 20.26 5.74 26.20
N ARG A 450 20.25 4.75 27.08
CA ARG A 450 20.66 3.38 26.76
C ARG A 450 19.42 2.53 26.56
N VAL A 451 19.22 2.05 25.35
CA VAL A 451 18.12 1.16 24.97
C VAL A 451 18.56 -0.28 25.12
N ARG A 452 17.79 -1.05 25.90
CA ARG A 452 17.99 -2.49 26.08
C ARG A 452 17.08 -3.25 25.13
N ALA A 453 17.62 -4.27 24.47
CA ALA A 453 16.90 -5.12 23.55
C ALA A 453 17.38 -6.58 23.62
N ARG A 454 16.63 -7.47 22.98
CA ARG A 454 16.95 -8.90 22.88
C ARG A 454 16.77 -9.38 21.45
N GLU A 455 17.76 -10.09 20.93
CA GLU A 455 17.67 -10.80 19.67
C GLU A 455 16.83 -12.08 19.87
N LEU A 456 15.74 -12.23 19.12
CA LEU A 456 14.74 -13.27 19.41
C LEU A 456 15.20 -14.70 19.10
N VAL A 457 16.12 -14.86 18.14
CA VAL A 457 16.63 -16.18 17.73
C VAL A 457 17.75 -16.67 18.66
N SER A 458 18.73 -15.81 18.94
CA SER A 458 19.89 -16.16 19.76
C SER A 458 19.67 -15.93 21.26
N GLU A 459 18.57 -15.27 21.62
CA GLU A 459 18.26 -14.75 22.96
C GLU A 459 19.32 -13.79 23.54
N ARG A 460 20.26 -13.35 22.72
CA ARG A 460 21.34 -12.44 23.14
C ARG A 460 20.76 -11.07 23.52
N GLU A 461 21.19 -10.57 24.68
CA GLU A 461 20.91 -9.19 25.10
C GLU A 461 21.79 -8.20 24.33
N LEU A 462 21.17 -7.08 23.95
CA LEU A 462 21.76 -6.03 23.12
C LEU A 462 21.55 -4.69 23.80
N ASP A 463 22.58 -3.87 23.82
CA ASP A 463 22.54 -2.50 24.33
C ASP A 463 22.93 -1.52 23.25
N PHE A 464 22.19 -0.42 23.16
CA PHE A 464 22.45 0.66 22.22
C PHE A 464 22.37 2.00 22.94
N GLU A 465 23.37 2.86 22.74
CA GLU A 465 23.36 4.21 23.29
C GLU A 465 23.02 5.24 22.20
N CYS A 466 22.04 6.09 22.49
CA CYS A 466 21.55 7.10 21.56
C CYS A 466 21.19 8.42 22.26
N ALA A 467 21.18 9.52 21.50
CA ALA A 467 20.74 10.80 22.05
C ALA A 467 19.21 10.86 22.27
N ARG A 468 18.42 10.30 21.35
CA ARG A 468 16.94 10.28 21.41
C ARG A 468 16.37 8.92 20.99
N VAL A 469 15.15 8.64 21.43
CA VAL A 469 14.39 7.46 21.03
C VAL A 469 13.05 7.87 20.45
N LEU A 470 12.63 7.27 19.34
CA LEU A 470 11.29 7.37 18.78
C LEU A 470 10.56 6.02 18.89
N LEU A 471 9.43 6.00 19.61
CA LEU A 471 8.55 4.85 19.75
C LEU A 471 7.51 4.85 18.62
N ALA A 472 7.64 3.90 17.69
CA ALA A 472 6.84 3.78 16.47
C ALA A 472 6.19 2.39 16.28
N PHE A 473 6.01 1.64 17.37
CA PHE A 473 5.52 0.24 17.38
C PHE A 473 3.97 0.10 17.39
N GLY A 474 3.23 1.20 17.31
CA GLY A 474 1.76 1.20 17.26
C GLY A 474 1.06 0.71 18.54
N ARG A 475 -0.25 0.39 18.47
CA ARG A 475 -1.07 -0.07 19.63
C ARG A 475 -1.47 -1.54 19.62
N ARG A 476 -1.30 -2.25 18.50
CA ARG A 476 -1.73 -3.66 18.39
C ARG A 476 -1.02 -4.55 19.39
N GLY A 477 0.24 -4.22 19.69
CA GLY A 477 1.12 -5.00 20.55
C GLY A 477 1.28 -6.43 20.06
N SER A 478 1.70 -7.33 20.96
CA SER A 478 1.84 -8.75 20.62
C SER A 478 0.48 -9.44 20.72
N PRO A 479 0.13 -10.33 19.77
CA PRO A 479 -1.07 -11.16 19.90
C PRO A 479 -1.02 -11.94 21.22
N ARG A 480 -2.14 -11.96 21.96
CA ARG A 480 -2.25 -12.80 23.15
C ARG A 480 -2.16 -14.26 22.73
N LYS A 481 -1.27 -15.00 23.40
CA LYS A 481 -1.08 -16.44 23.16
C LYS A 481 -2.07 -17.24 24.00
N LEU A 482 -2.36 -18.47 23.56
CA LEU A 482 -3.07 -19.41 24.40
C LEU A 482 -2.11 -19.92 25.48
N GLU A 483 -2.51 -19.83 26.74
CA GLU A 483 -1.75 -20.34 27.89
C GLU A 483 -2.10 -21.81 28.15
N VAL A 484 -2.01 -22.63 27.10
CA VAL A 484 -2.40 -24.04 27.12
C VAL A 484 -1.36 -24.91 26.41
N PRO A 485 -1.31 -26.22 26.69
CA PRO A 485 -0.48 -27.13 25.94
C PRO A 485 -0.82 -27.11 24.45
N ILE A 486 0.21 -26.96 23.61
CA ILE A 486 0.12 -27.01 22.14
C ILE A 486 1.12 -28.05 21.65
N ALA A 487 0.64 -29.05 20.91
CA ALA A 487 1.50 -30.05 20.28
C ALA A 487 2.40 -29.41 19.22
N GLU A 488 3.67 -29.80 19.17
CA GLU A 488 4.66 -29.26 18.23
C GLU A 488 4.20 -29.35 16.76
N ALA A 489 3.55 -30.46 16.39
CA ALA A 489 2.97 -30.68 15.06
C ALA A 489 1.84 -29.70 14.68
N MET A 490 1.34 -28.89 15.62
CA MET A 490 0.29 -27.89 15.38
C MET A 490 0.83 -26.45 15.35
N LEU A 491 2.12 -26.22 15.61
CA LEU A 491 2.67 -24.86 15.65
C LEU A 491 2.48 -24.11 14.32
N ASP A 492 2.67 -24.79 13.19
CA ASP A 492 2.47 -24.21 11.85
C ASP A 492 0.99 -24.05 11.46
N HIS A 493 0.09 -24.69 12.21
CA HIS A 493 -1.36 -24.65 12.03
C HIS A 493 -2.07 -23.73 13.04
N LEU A 494 -1.30 -23.06 13.90
CA LEU A 494 -1.77 -22.09 14.88
C LEU A 494 -1.49 -20.68 14.37
N HIS A 495 -2.54 -19.93 14.05
CA HIS A 495 -2.40 -18.60 13.47
C HIS A 495 -2.96 -17.52 14.40
N TYR A 496 -2.29 -16.38 14.47
CA TYR A 496 -2.74 -15.22 15.28
C TYR A 496 -3.38 -14.10 14.44
N SER A 497 -3.46 -14.31 13.13
CA SER A 497 -4.10 -13.45 12.14
C SER A 497 -4.53 -14.29 10.94
N LEU A 498 -5.57 -13.86 10.23
CA LEU A 498 -5.94 -14.49 8.96
C LEU A 498 -5.20 -13.79 7.80
N ALA A 499 -4.17 -14.45 7.28
CA ALA A 499 -3.40 -13.95 6.14
C ALA A 499 -4.14 -14.17 4.80
N ASP A 500 -4.63 -15.37 4.52
CA ASP A 500 -5.42 -15.67 3.32
C ASP A 500 -6.44 -16.76 3.64
N ALA A 501 -7.73 -16.45 3.52
CA ALA A 501 -8.79 -17.43 3.74
C ALA A 501 -8.70 -18.61 2.76
N ALA A 502 -8.32 -18.35 1.50
CA ALA A 502 -8.25 -19.38 0.48
C ALA A 502 -7.19 -20.46 0.79
N SER A 503 -6.14 -20.10 1.54
CA SER A 503 -5.10 -21.05 1.97
C SER A 503 -5.61 -22.10 2.96
N LEU A 504 -6.77 -21.86 3.58
CA LEU A 504 -7.42 -22.74 4.55
C LEU A 504 -8.72 -23.34 3.99
N ALA A 505 -8.96 -23.20 2.68
CA ALA A 505 -10.15 -23.75 2.03
C ALA A 505 -10.20 -25.29 2.14
N GLY A 506 -11.40 -25.85 2.32
CA GLY A 506 -11.61 -27.28 2.54
C GLY A 506 -11.28 -27.78 3.95
N GLY A 507 -10.69 -26.94 4.81
CA GLY A 507 -10.26 -27.33 6.15
C GLY A 507 -11.34 -27.21 7.23
N ALA A 508 -11.09 -27.87 8.35
CA ALA A 508 -11.82 -27.72 9.61
C ALA A 508 -11.11 -26.70 10.50
N ILE A 509 -11.68 -25.50 10.61
CA ILE A 509 -11.01 -24.35 11.20
C ILE A 509 -11.70 -23.92 12.48
N LEU A 510 -10.96 -23.83 13.58
CA LEU A 510 -11.44 -23.22 14.82
C LEU A 510 -10.96 -21.77 14.92
N VAL A 511 -11.88 -20.82 15.05
CA VAL A 511 -11.56 -19.43 15.43
C VAL A 511 -11.80 -19.28 16.93
N VAL A 512 -10.80 -18.81 17.67
CA VAL A 512 -10.88 -18.57 19.12
C VAL A 512 -11.09 -17.08 19.36
N GLY A 513 -12.24 -16.73 19.93
CA GLY A 513 -12.66 -15.35 20.20
C GLY A 513 -13.80 -14.87 19.31
N LEU A 514 -14.39 -13.73 19.70
CA LEU A 514 -15.57 -13.15 19.06
C LEU A 514 -15.47 -11.61 18.98
N GLY A 515 -14.25 -11.10 18.76
CA GLY A 515 -14.05 -9.68 18.41
C GLY A 515 -14.34 -9.42 16.93
N ASP A 516 -14.34 -8.15 16.50
CA ASP A 516 -14.61 -7.77 15.10
C ASP A 516 -13.71 -8.51 14.11
N VAL A 517 -12.40 -8.55 14.39
CA VAL A 517 -11.40 -9.29 13.58
C VAL A 517 -11.68 -10.79 13.55
N ALA A 518 -12.11 -11.38 14.67
CA ALA A 518 -12.46 -12.80 14.73
C ALA A 518 -13.70 -13.11 13.88
N MET A 519 -14.71 -12.24 13.92
CA MET A 519 -15.91 -12.37 13.12
C MET A 519 -15.61 -12.19 11.63
N GLU A 520 -14.83 -11.16 11.25
CA GLU A 520 -14.41 -10.96 9.85
C GLU A 520 -13.63 -12.17 9.32
N ALA A 521 -12.73 -12.75 10.13
CA ALA A 521 -11.99 -13.94 9.76
C ALA A 521 -12.91 -15.17 9.60
N ALA A 522 -13.82 -15.40 10.55
CA ALA A 522 -14.77 -16.48 10.47
C ALA A 522 -15.69 -16.37 9.24
N ILE A 523 -16.17 -15.17 8.92
CA ILE A 523 -16.98 -14.90 7.72
C ILE A 523 -16.16 -15.19 6.45
N ALA A 524 -14.92 -14.71 6.38
CA ALA A 524 -14.04 -14.92 5.22
C ALA A 524 -13.73 -16.40 4.99
N LEU A 525 -13.46 -17.15 6.06
CA LEU A 525 -13.25 -18.61 6.05
C LEU A 525 -14.54 -19.35 5.68
N ALA A 526 -15.67 -18.95 6.24
CA ALA A 526 -16.95 -19.58 5.96
C ALA A 526 -17.37 -19.42 4.50
N ASN A 527 -16.92 -18.36 3.82
CA ASN A 527 -17.16 -18.15 2.39
C ASN A 527 -16.26 -18.98 1.47
N GLN A 528 -15.25 -19.67 2.00
CA GLN A 528 -14.42 -20.58 1.21
C GLN A 528 -15.16 -21.89 0.91
N PRO A 529 -14.90 -22.52 -0.25
CA PRO A 529 -15.49 -23.82 -0.60
C PRO A 529 -15.10 -24.88 0.43
N ASP A 530 -16.04 -25.78 0.73
CA ASP A 530 -15.87 -26.98 1.56
C ASP A 530 -15.23 -26.75 2.95
N THR A 531 -15.26 -25.52 3.47
CA THR A 531 -14.59 -25.14 4.71
C THR A 531 -15.57 -25.21 5.88
N ARG A 532 -15.20 -25.92 6.95
CA ARG A 532 -16.00 -26.01 8.17
C ARG A 532 -15.44 -25.05 9.21
N VAL A 533 -16.23 -24.08 9.64
CA VAL A 533 -15.77 -23.06 10.59
C VAL A 533 -16.53 -23.20 11.90
N ALA A 534 -15.79 -23.29 13.01
CA ALA A 534 -16.34 -23.21 14.36
C ALA A 534 -15.71 -22.05 15.12
N ILE A 535 -16.48 -21.38 15.97
CA ILE A 535 -16.00 -20.31 16.84
C ILE A 535 -16.10 -20.74 18.30
N SER A 536 -14.98 -20.77 19.01
CA SER A 536 -14.96 -20.94 20.46
C SER A 536 -14.95 -19.58 21.14
N TYR A 537 -15.93 -19.35 22.02
CA TYR A 537 -16.02 -18.11 22.78
C TYR A 537 -16.56 -18.33 24.20
N ARG A 538 -15.81 -17.87 25.19
CA ARG A 538 -16.14 -17.98 26.63
C ARG A 538 -17.45 -17.30 27.05
N GLY A 539 -17.88 -16.29 26.29
CA GLY A 539 -19.11 -15.55 26.58
C GLY A 539 -20.38 -16.33 26.25
N ALA A 540 -21.53 -15.78 26.64
CA ALA A 540 -22.85 -16.35 26.33
C ALA A 540 -23.52 -15.73 25.09
N ASP A 541 -23.04 -14.55 24.66
CA ASP A 541 -23.63 -13.78 23.56
C ASP A 541 -22.61 -12.77 23.01
N PHE A 542 -22.95 -12.11 21.90
CA PHE A 542 -22.20 -11.00 21.31
C PHE A 542 -22.15 -9.80 22.26
N LYS A 543 -21.02 -9.60 22.93
CA LYS A 543 -20.80 -8.44 23.82
C LYS A 543 -20.28 -7.19 23.08
N ARG A 544 -19.66 -7.37 21.91
CA ARG A 544 -18.97 -6.32 21.16
C ARG A 544 -18.88 -6.68 19.67
N GLY A 545 -18.56 -5.70 18.84
CA GLY A 545 -18.30 -5.85 17.40
C GLY A 545 -19.34 -5.13 16.54
N LYS A 546 -18.99 -4.89 15.27
CA LYS A 546 -19.84 -4.11 14.37
C LYS A 546 -21.11 -4.85 14.06
N ARG A 547 -22.22 -4.12 13.96
CA ARG A 547 -23.54 -4.73 13.76
C ARG A 547 -23.60 -5.59 12.50
N ARG A 548 -23.03 -5.09 11.40
CA ARG A 548 -22.91 -5.82 10.13
C ARG A 548 -22.24 -7.20 10.28
N ASN A 549 -21.21 -7.30 11.12
CA ASN A 549 -20.44 -8.53 11.30
C ASN A 549 -21.22 -9.52 12.17
N ILE A 550 -21.90 -9.01 13.21
CA ILE A 550 -22.79 -9.82 14.06
C ILE A 550 -23.95 -10.40 13.24
N ASP A 551 -24.61 -9.57 12.44
CA ASP A 551 -25.78 -9.96 11.63
C ASP A 551 -25.37 -10.99 10.56
N GLU A 552 -24.24 -10.78 9.88
CA GLU A 552 -23.72 -11.73 8.90
C GLU A 552 -23.33 -13.07 9.54
N LEU A 553 -22.70 -13.04 10.73
CA LEU A 553 -22.34 -14.26 11.43
C LEU A 553 -23.57 -15.05 11.89
N ARG A 554 -24.62 -14.37 12.36
CA ARG A 554 -25.92 -14.98 12.69
C ARG A 554 -26.54 -15.64 11.46
N ARG A 555 -26.49 -14.98 10.31
CA ARG A 555 -26.97 -15.53 9.04
C ARG A 555 -26.21 -16.80 8.63
N LEU A 556 -24.88 -16.77 8.71
CA LEU A 556 -24.02 -17.92 8.41
C LEU A 556 -24.22 -19.07 9.41
N ALA A 557 -24.44 -18.77 10.68
CA ALA A 557 -24.75 -19.77 11.70
C ALA A 557 -26.11 -20.43 11.46
N ALA A 558 -27.14 -19.65 11.14
CA ALA A 558 -28.45 -20.18 10.76
C ALA A 558 -28.40 -21.05 9.49
N ALA A 559 -27.50 -20.72 8.56
CA ALA A 559 -27.24 -21.51 7.36
C ALA A 559 -26.34 -22.73 7.60
N GLY A 560 -25.91 -23.01 8.85
CA GLY A 560 -25.01 -24.12 9.18
C GLY A 560 -23.58 -23.98 8.65
N ARG A 561 -23.19 -22.78 8.18
CA ARG A 561 -21.84 -22.50 7.64
C ARG A 561 -20.82 -22.17 8.73
N VAL A 562 -21.29 -21.67 9.86
CA VAL A 562 -20.46 -21.37 11.05
C VAL A 562 -21.12 -21.97 12.28
N GLU A 563 -20.35 -22.70 13.08
CA GLU A 563 -20.82 -23.21 14.38
C GLU A 563 -20.35 -22.29 15.52
N LEU A 564 -21.28 -21.83 16.37
CA LEU A 564 -20.97 -20.95 17.50
C LEU A 564 -20.95 -21.76 18.81
N LEU A 565 -19.75 -21.94 19.37
CA LEU A 565 -19.50 -22.70 20.60
C LEU A 565 -19.42 -21.75 21.81
N TRP A 566 -20.58 -21.40 22.34
CA TRP A 566 -20.70 -20.51 23.49
C TRP A 566 -20.21 -21.15 24.79
N GLY A 567 -19.66 -20.33 25.68
CA GLY A 567 -19.19 -20.79 26.98
C GLY A 567 -18.05 -21.81 26.89
N THR A 568 -17.29 -21.82 25.79
CA THR A 568 -16.16 -22.73 25.61
C THR A 568 -14.83 -21.98 25.66
N GLU A 569 -13.81 -22.65 26.18
CA GLU A 569 -12.41 -22.20 26.18
C GLU A 569 -11.50 -23.32 25.68
N VAL A 570 -10.44 -22.98 24.96
CA VAL A 570 -9.45 -23.99 24.53
C VAL A 570 -8.69 -24.47 25.77
N ALA A 571 -8.62 -25.79 25.96
CA ALA A 571 -7.89 -26.44 27.05
C ALA A 571 -6.57 -27.05 26.59
N ALA A 572 -6.49 -27.52 25.34
CA ALA A 572 -5.27 -28.02 24.72
C ALA A 572 -5.43 -28.05 23.18
N VAL A 573 -4.34 -27.91 22.45
CA VAL A 573 -4.27 -28.10 21.00
C VAL A 573 -3.38 -29.32 20.73
N GLU A 574 -3.98 -30.39 20.24
CA GLU A 574 -3.31 -31.66 19.93
C GLU A 574 -3.23 -31.86 18.41
N ARG A 575 -2.49 -32.88 17.97
CA ARG A 575 -2.36 -33.18 16.54
C ARG A 575 -3.73 -33.45 15.90
N GLY A 576 -4.16 -32.56 15.00
CA GLY A 576 -5.42 -32.64 14.25
C GLY A 576 -6.69 -32.45 15.09
N ARG A 577 -6.57 -32.04 16.36
CA ARG A 577 -7.74 -31.86 17.24
C ARG A 577 -7.52 -30.79 18.31
N VAL A 578 -8.60 -30.19 18.76
CA VAL A 578 -8.63 -29.23 19.86
C VAL A 578 -9.49 -29.78 20.99
N GLN A 579 -9.02 -29.64 22.22
CA GLN A 579 -9.85 -29.87 23.40
C GLN A 579 -10.46 -28.55 23.85
N LEU A 580 -11.79 -28.51 23.95
CA LEU A 580 -12.54 -27.38 24.45
C LEU A 580 -13.12 -27.73 25.83
N ARG A 581 -12.96 -26.83 26.79
CA ARG A 581 -13.61 -26.91 28.09
C ARG A 581 -14.92 -26.13 28.04
N ASP A 582 -16.01 -26.76 28.42
CA ASP A 582 -17.31 -26.10 28.58
C ASP A 582 -17.45 -25.45 29.98
N ARG A 583 -18.57 -24.74 30.20
CA ARG A 583 -18.87 -24.10 31.50
C ARG A 583 -19.07 -25.08 32.66
N ALA A 584 -19.45 -26.32 32.38
CA ALA A 584 -19.59 -27.35 33.40
C ALA A 584 -18.22 -27.99 33.75
N GLY A 585 -17.14 -27.58 33.06
CA GLY A 585 -15.80 -28.11 33.22
C GLY A 585 -15.53 -29.37 32.39
N GLY A 586 -16.51 -29.83 31.60
CA GLY A 586 -16.40 -30.96 30.70
C GLY A 586 -15.46 -30.66 29.54
N LEU A 587 -14.71 -31.67 29.10
CA LEU A 587 -13.81 -31.57 27.95
C LEU A 587 -14.46 -32.21 26.73
N VAL A 588 -14.52 -31.46 25.64
CA VAL A 588 -15.04 -31.88 24.34
C VAL A 588 -13.92 -31.80 23.31
N SER A 589 -13.62 -32.91 22.65
CA SER A 589 -12.62 -32.94 21.59
C SER A 589 -13.25 -32.69 20.23
N ARG A 590 -12.61 -31.87 19.39
CA ARG A 590 -13.07 -31.57 18.04
C ARG A 590 -11.92 -31.68 17.03
N PRO A 591 -12.14 -32.27 15.84
CA PRO A 591 -11.12 -32.30 14.80
C PRO A 591 -10.92 -30.91 14.20
N VAL A 592 -9.66 -30.50 14.03
CA VAL A 592 -9.27 -29.22 13.43
C VAL A 592 -8.01 -29.39 12.60
N ASP A 593 -7.96 -28.73 11.46
CA ASP A 593 -6.79 -28.62 10.59
C ASP A 593 -5.99 -27.34 10.87
N ALA A 594 -6.66 -26.28 11.35
CA ALA A 594 -6.02 -25.06 11.82
C ALA A 594 -6.81 -24.36 12.93
N VAL A 595 -6.11 -23.57 13.74
CA VAL A 595 -6.69 -22.80 14.84
C VAL A 595 -6.26 -21.33 14.72
N LEU A 596 -7.24 -20.42 14.59
CA LEU A 596 -7.00 -18.98 14.55
C LEU A 596 -7.28 -18.35 15.91
N VAL A 597 -6.23 -17.95 16.61
CA VAL A 597 -6.30 -17.34 17.95
C VAL A 597 -6.50 -15.83 17.80
N MET A 598 -7.76 -15.38 17.92
CA MET A 598 -8.18 -13.99 17.72
C MET A 598 -8.75 -13.35 18.99
N ILE A 599 -8.03 -13.52 20.09
CA ILE A 599 -8.40 -13.06 21.44
C ILE A 599 -7.89 -11.65 21.79
N GLY A 600 -7.38 -10.92 20.79
CA GLY A 600 -6.83 -9.56 20.90
C GLY A 600 -5.32 -9.54 21.17
N GLY A 601 -4.75 -8.33 21.17
CA GLY A 601 -3.35 -8.10 21.51
C GLY A 601 -3.17 -7.53 22.93
N GLU A 602 -1.98 -7.68 23.48
CA GLU A 602 -1.57 -7.00 24.69
C GLU A 602 -1.14 -5.57 24.35
N PRO A 603 -1.79 -4.52 24.91
CA PRO A 603 -1.36 -3.17 24.64
C PRO A 603 0.08 -2.97 25.16
N PRO A 604 0.93 -2.20 24.46
CA PRO A 604 2.35 -2.05 24.80
C PRO A 604 2.59 -1.12 26.00
N ASN A 605 1.71 -1.14 27.01
CA ASN A 605 1.76 -0.28 28.18
C ASN A 605 3.00 -0.56 29.04
N ALA A 606 3.38 -1.83 29.19
CA ALA A 606 4.59 -2.19 29.93
C ALA A 606 5.86 -1.61 29.27
N LEU A 607 5.92 -1.65 27.93
CA LEU A 607 7.04 -1.09 27.18
C LEU A 607 7.06 0.44 27.30
N LEU A 608 5.92 1.12 27.18
CA LEU A 608 5.82 2.57 27.42
C LEU A 608 6.38 2.96 28.79
N ARG A 609 5.98 2.26 29.85
CA ARG A 609 6.52 2.48 31.21
C ARG A 609 8.02 2.20 31.30
N ALA A 610 8.51 1.19 30.59
CA ALA A 610 9.94 0.89 30.52
C ALA A 610 10.77 1.99 29.80
N PHE A 611 10.10 2.94 29.13
CA PHE A 611 10.67 4.17 28.60
C PHE A 611 10.34 5.41 29.46
N GLY A 612 9.74 5.24 30.64
CA GLY A 612 9.33 6.33 31.53
C GLY A 612 8.06 7.07 31.11
N VAL A 613 7.28 6.53 30.17
CA VAL A 613 6.05 7.17 29.70
C VAL A 613 4.87 6.76 30.58
N ASP A 614 4.34 7.70 31.35
CA ASP A 614 3.20 7.48 32.24
C ASP A 614 1.86 7.43 31.48
N LEU A 615 1.03 6.45 31.84
CA LEU A 615 -0.37 6.33 31.42
C LEU A 615 -1.25 6.55 32.66
N ALA A 616 -2.33 7.32 32.52
CA ALA A 616 -3.14 7.72 33.68
C ALA A 616 -4.16 6.66 34.13
N THR A 617 -4.08 5.42 33.63
CA THR A 617 -5.03 4.34 33.96
C THR A 617 -4.86 3.76 35.37
N ASP A 618 -3.83 4.16 36.12
CA ASP A 618 -3.46 3.59 37.42
C ASP A 618 -3.45 4.64 38.57
N ARG A 619 -4.19 5.76 38.45
CA ARG A 619 -4.46 6.69 39.57
C ARG A 619 -5.88 6.56 40.09
#